data_AF-A0A0X3PTN0-F1
#
_entry.id   AF-A0A0X3PTN0-F1
#
_cell.length_a   1.000
_cell.length_b   1.000
_cell.length_c   1.000
_cell.angle_alpha   90.00
_cell.angle_beta   90.00
_cell.angle_gamma   90.00
#
_symmetry.space_group_name_H-M   'P 1'
#
loop_
_entity.id
_entity.type
_entity.pdbx_description
1 polymer ?
#
loop_
_entity_poly.entity_id
_entity_poly.type
_entity_poly.pdbx_seq_one_letter_code
_entity_poly.pdbx_strand_id
1 'polypeptide(L)'
;MWVDDDFPVPEVQSIQIPHIGDIPIAKGDFKHLPECVQRFVGKWIEICHPRGVFICDGGQEEADLITQKLLERGTLSRLTAYENNYICCTDPRDVARVESKTFICTKD
;
A
#
# COMPACT_ATOMS: atom_id res chain seq x y z
N MET A 1 -7.08 -22.85 3.45
CA MET A 1 -7.94 -22.39 4.56
C MET A 1 -7.33 -21.08 5.02
N TRP A 2 -7.66 -20.00 4.33
CA TRP A 2 -7.25 -18.67 4.73
C TRP A 2 -8.17 -18.30 5.88
N VAL A 3 -7.61 -18.14 7.08
CA VAL A 3 -8.35 -17.66 8.23
C VAL A 3 -8.44 -16.16 8.04
N ASP A 4 -9.65 -15.68 7.78
CA ASP A 4 -9.96 -14.25 7.85
C ASP A 4 -9.84 -13.86 9.32
N ASP A 5 -8.65 -13.38 9.73
CA ASP A 5 -8.44 -12.81 11.05
C ASP A 5 -9.16 -11.46 11.13
N ASP A 6 -10.15 -11.40 12.04
CA ASP A 6 -10.93 -10.25 12.47
C ASP A 6 -10.01 -9.08 12.90
N PHE A 7 -9.79 -8.13 12.01
CA PHE A 7 -9.35 -6.79 12.38
C PHE A 7 -10.58 -5.90 12.58
N PRO A 8 -10.67 -5.10 13.66
CA PRO A 8 -11.75 -4.11 13.77
C PRO A 8 -11.62 -3.09 12.63
N VAL A 9 -12.64 -3.02 11.75
CA VAL A 9 -12.75 -2.03 10.67
C VAL A 9 -13.94 -1.10 10.95
N PRO A 10 -13.70 0.09 11.54
CA PRO A 10 -14.43 1.28 11.05
C PRO A 10 -13.56 2.55 11.11
N GLU A 11 -13.61 3.51 10.18
CA GLU A 11 -14.77 4.19 9.59
C GLU A 11 -14.65 4.20 8.04
N VAL A 12 -15.63 3.62 7.37
CA VAL A 12 -15.62 3.42 5.91
C VAL A 12 -16.12 4.68 5.21
N GLN A 13 -15.22 5.41 4.56
CA GLN A 13 -15.57 6.16 3.35
C GLN A 13 -15.28 5.22 2.17
N SER A 14 -16.26 4.91 1.32
CA SER A 14 -16.02 4.07 0.12
C SER A 14 -15.89 4.95 -1.12
N ILE A 15 -15.10 4.49 -2.08
CA ILE A 15 -15.06 5.06 -3.42
C ILE A 15 -15.99 4.23 -4.29
N GLN A 16 -17.01 4.87 -4.85
CA GLN A 16 -17.97 4.26 -5.76
C GLN A 16 -17.41 4.26 -7.17
N ILE A 17 -17.17 3.08 -7.73
CA ILE A 17 -16.75 2.94 -9.14
C ILE A 17 -17.84 2.19 -9.91
N PRO A 18 -18.40 2.75 -11.01
CA PRO A 18 -19.60 2.25 -11.68
C PRO A 18 -19.63 0.75 -12.06
N HIS A 19 -18.47 0.12 -12.26
CA HIS A 19 -18.36 -1.27 -12.69
C HIS A 19 -17.58 -2.18 -11.72
N ILE A 20 -16.98 -1.61 -10.68
CA ILE A 20 -16.20 -2.36 -9.68
C ILE A 20 -16.98 -2.44 -8.36
N GLY A 21 -17.86 -1.47 -8.10
CA GLY A 21 -18.59 -1.35 -6.83
C GLY A 21 -17.80 -0.56 -5.80
N ASP A 22 -18.05 -0.87 -4.54
CA ASP A 22 -17.51 -0.15 -3.38
C ASP A 22 -16.07 -0.58 -3.08
N ILE A 23 -15.14 0.36 -3.20
CA ILE A 23 -13.77 0.17 -2.71
C ILE A 23 -13.63 0.84 -1.34
N PRO A 24 -13.36 0.08 -0.27
CA PRO A 24 -13.24 0.66 1.07
C PRO A 24 -11.95 1.49 1.20
N ILE A 25 -12.04 2.64 1.86
CA ILE A 25 -10.88 3.37 2.35
C ILE A 25 -10.54 2.82 3.73
N ALA A 26 -9.44 2.08 3.81
CA ALA A 26 -8.93 1.45 5.04
C ALA A 26 -8.30 2.47 6.00
N LYS A 27 -7.76 3.58 5.49
CA LYS A 27 -7.23 4.69 6.28
C LYS A 27 -7.23 5.98 5.46
N GLY A 28 -7.51 7.09 6.15
CA GLY A 28 -7.47 8.44 5.62
C GLY A 28 -8.81 8.89 5.04
N ASP A 29 -8.84 10.11 4.52
CA ASP A 29 -10.04 10.71 3.95
C ASP A 29 -9.78 11.12 2.50
N PHE A 30 -10.42 10.41 1.57
CA PHE A 30 -10.24 10.64 0.14
C PHE A 30 -10.81 12.00 -0.30
N LYS A 31 -11.88 12.48 0.34
CA LYS A 31 -12.51 13.77 -0.02
C LYS A 31 -11.62 14.96 0.34
N HIS A 32 -10.74 14.80 1.32
CA HIS A 32 -9.76 15.81 1.72
C HIS A 32 -8.53 15.88 0.79
N LEU A 33 -8.36 14.91 -0.12
CA LEU A 33 -7.28 14.98 -1.11
C LEU A 33 -7.58 16.07 -2.15
N PRO A 34 -6.55 16.74 -2.71
CA PRO A 34 -6.75 17.65 -3.85
C PRO A 34 -7.43 16.93 -5.03
N GLU A 35 -8.26 17.64 -5.79
CA GLU A 35 -9.06 17.05 -6.87
C GLU A 35 -8.21 16.31 -7.93
N CYS A 36 -7.02 16.83 -8.24
CA CYS A 36 -6.10 16.16 -9.16
C CYS A 36 -5.58 14.82 -8.60
N VAL A 37 -5.39 14.71 -7.29
CA VAL A 37 -4.99 13.47 -6.61
C VAL A 37 -6.15 12.50 -6.55
N GLN A 38 -7.37 12.97 -6.26
CA GLN A 38 -8.57 12.12 -6.31
C GLN A 38 -8.75 11.49 -7.70
N ARG A 39 -8.61 12.29 -8.77
CA ARG A 39 -8.65 11.80 -10.16
C ARG A 39 -7.57 10.77 -10.46
N PHE A 40 -6.34 11.01 -9.99
CA PHE A 40 -5.23 10.07 -10.16
C PHE A 40 -5.50 8.74 -9.46
N VAL A 41 -5.89 8.78 -8.18
CA VAL A 41 -6.17 7.59 -7.38
C VAL A 41 -7.36 6.83 -7.96
N GLY A 42 -8.45 7.52 -8.32
CA GLY A 42 -9.63 6.93 -8.97
C GLY A 42 -9.28 6.16 -10.25
N LYS A 43 -8.46 6.76 -11.13
CA LYS A 43 -7.97 6.10 -12.36
C LYS A 43 -7.24 4.78 -12.06
N TRP A 44 -6.41 4.75 -11.02
CA TRP A 44 -5.66 3.53 -10.69
C TRP A 44 -6.51 2.49 -9.96
N ILE A 45 -7.52 2.90 -9.19
CA ILE A 45 -8.51 1.97 -8.63
C ILE A 45 -9.24 1.25 -9.77
N GLU A 46 -9.65 1.98 -10.81
CA GLU A 46 -10.32 1.42 -11.99
C GLU A 46 -9.44 0.39 -12.74
N ILE A 47 -8.12 0.59 -12.77
CA ILE A 47 -7.20 -0.31 -13.47
C ILE A 47 -6.81 -1.49 -12.58
N CYS A 48 -6.43 -1.24 -11.32
CA CYS A 48 -5.81 -2.22 -10.45
C CYS A 48 -6.80 -3.05 -9.63
N HIS A 49 -8.06 -2.61 -9.50
CA HIS A 49 -9.11 -3.29 -8.74
C HIS A 49 -8.65 -3.71 -7.31
N PRO A 50 -8.10 -2.77 -6.50
CA PRO A 50 -7.56 -3.12 -5.19
C PRO A 50 -8.68 -3.53 -4.22
N ARG A 51 -8.35 -4.36 -3.23
CA ARG A 51 -9.28 -4.70 -2.13
C ARG A 51 -9.70 -3.48 -1.30
N GLY A 52 -8.86 -2.46 -1.24
CA GLY A 52 -9.10 -1.24 -0.48
C GLY A 52 -7.97 -0.23 -0.68
N VAL A 53 -8.21 1.01 -0.25
CA VAL A 53 -7.26 2.12 -0.37
C VAL A 53 -6.76 2.51 1.01
N PHE A 54 -5.44 2.65 1.16
CA PHE A 54 -4.82 3.14 2.38
C PHE A 54 -4.05 4.41 2.03
N ILE A 55 -4.50 5.56 2.56
CA ILE A 55 -3.84 6.85 2.35
C ILE A 55 -2.83 7.05 3.48
N CYS A 56 -1.54 7.05 3.13
CA CYS A 56 -0.46 7.19 4.10
C CYS A 56 -0.40 8.61 4.67
N ASP A 57 -0.29 8.73 6.00
CA ASP A 57 -0.10 10.01 6.70
C ASP A 57 1.36 10.26 7.12
N GLY A 58 2.22 9.22 7.08
CA GLY A 58 3.62 9.30 7.45
C GLY A 58 3.86 9.38 8.97
N GLY A 59 2.86 9.11 9.80
CA GLY A 59 2.98 9.13 11.25
C GLY A 59 3.80 7.96 11.80
N GLN A 60 4.33 8.12 13.02
CA GLN A 60 5.08 7.04 13.69
C GLN A 60 4.22 5.81 13.94
N GLU A 61 2.97 5.99 14.38
CA GLU A 61 2.02 4.89 14.60
C GLU A 61 1.75 4.10 13.31
N GLU A 62 1.72 4.79 12.15
CA GLU A 62 1.58 4.14 10.84
C GLU A 62 2.81 3.31 10.50
N ALA A 63 3.99 3.87 10.69
CA ALA A 63 5.25 3.18 10.45
C ALA A 63 5.37 1.93 11.33
N ASP A 64 5.02 2.03 12.60
CA ASP A 64 5.04 0.92 13.56
C ASP A 64 4.03 -0.17 13.17
N LEU A 65 2.80 0.21 12.82
CA LEU A 65 1.75 -0.71 12.36
C LEU A 65 2.17 -1.48 11.10
N ILE A 66 2.72 -0.79 10.09
CA ILE A 66 3.15 -1.44 8.85
C ILE A 66 4.37 -2.34 9.11
N THR A 67 5.33 -1.88 9.90
CA THR A 67 6.51 -2.66 10.27
C THR A 67 6.12 -3.95 11.00
N GLN A 68 5.20 -3.87 11.96
CA GLN A 68 4.67 -5.02 12.66
C GLN A 68 4.02 -6.02 11.69
N LYS A 69 3.15 -5.55 10.79
CA LYS A 69 2.51 -6.41 9.78
C LYS A 69 3.52 -7.11 8.87
N LEU A 70 4.62 -6.43 8.51
CA LEU A 70 5.67 -7.02 7.68
C LEU A 70 6.52 -8.05 8.44
N LEU A 71 6.71 -7.86 9.76
CA LEU A 71 7.32 -8.87 10.63
C LEU A 71 6.44 -10.10 10.76
N GLU A 72 5.15 -9.92 11.03
CA GLU A 72 4.17 -11.00 11.15
C GLU A 72 4.06 -11.83 9.86
N ARG A 73 4.17 -11.18 8.70
CA ARG A 73 4.19 -11.84 7.38
C ARG A 73 5.53 -12.48 7.01
N GLY A 74 6.58 -12.26 7.80
CA GLY A 74 7.93 -12.76 7.53
C GLY A 74 8.66 -12.03 6.39
N THR A 75 8.13 -10.91 5.90
CA THR A 75 8.81 -10.06 4.92
C THR A 75 10.00 -9.33 5.55
N LEU A 76 9.84 -8.90 6.80
CA LEU A 76 10.92 -8.33 7.61
C LEU A 76 11.32 -9.30 8.72
N SER A 77 12.58 -9.21 9.14
CA SER A 77 13.09 -9.81 10.38
C SER A 77 13.74 -8.74 11.25
N ARG A 78 13.45 -8.72 12.55
CA ARG A 78 14.03 -7.76 13.49
C ARG A 78 15.49 -8.10 13.77
N LEU A 79 16.37 -7.10 13.74
CA LEU A 79 17.78 -7.22 14.10
C LEU A 79 17.94 -6.89 15.59
N THR A 80 18.16 -7.89 16.44
CA THR A 80 18.18 -7.73 17.91
C THR A 80 19.40 -7.00 18.46
N ALA A 81 20.47 -6.87 17.67
CA ALA A 81 21.67 -6.14 18.05
C ALA A 81 21.51 -4.61 18.01
N TYR A 82 20.41 -4.10 17.43
CA TYR A 82 20.19 -2.68 17.20
C TYR A 82 18.74 -2.29 17.49
N GLU A 83 18.50 -0.99 17.69
CA GLU A 83 17.16 -0.45 17.96
C GLU A 83 16.44 -0.04 16.68
N ASN A 84 15.24 -0.57 16.47
CA ASN A 84 14.40 -0.26 15.32
C ASN A 84 15.06 -0.59 13.95
N ASN A 85 15.88 -1.64 13.92
CA ASN A 85 16.50 -2.15 12.69
C ASN A 85 15.85 -3.46 12.24
N TYR A 86 15.70 -3.59 10.93
CA TYR A 86 15.08 -4.75 10.28
C TYR A 86 15.89 -5.14 9.06
N ILE A 87 15.82 -6.42 8.70
CA ILE A 87 16.36 -6.97 7.46
C ILE A 87 15.22 -7.51 6.58
N CYS A 88 15.31 -7.21 5.29
CA CYS A 88 14.47 -7.78 4.23
C CYS A 88 15.39 -8.51 3.25
N CYS A 89 15.06 -9.76 2.93
CA CYS A 89 15.78 -10.53 1.91
C CYS A 89 14.89 -10.63 0.67
N THR A 90 15.27 -9.95 -0.42
CA THR A 90 14.48 -9.96 -1.66
C THR A 90 14.72 -11.24 -2.47
N ASP A 91 13.86 -11.47 -3.47
CA ASP A 91 14.11 -12.49 -4.48
C ASP A 91 15.44 -12.17 -5.20
N PRO A 92 16.35 -13.13 -5.42
CA PRO A 92 17.62 -12.87 -6.10
C PRO A 92 17.47 -12.30 -7.53
N ARG A 93 16.27 -12.41 -8.13
CA ARG A 93 15.94 -11.81 -9.42
C ARG A 93 15.54 -10.32 -9.33
N ASP A 94 15.33 -9.80 -8.13
CA ASP A 94 14.90 -8.43 -7.83
C ASP A 94 15.84 -7.79 -6.80
N VAL A 95 17.07 -7.50 -7.24
CA VAL A 95 18.17 -7.00 -6.39
C VAL A 95 18.75 -5.67 -6.86
N ALA A 96 18.42 -5.26 -8.08
CA ALA A 96 19.00 -4.08 -8.70
C ALA A 96 18.05 -3.51 -9.75
N ARG A 97 18.26 -2.24 -10.12
CA ARG A 97 17.61 -1.63 -11.28
C ARG A 97 17.92 -2.46 -12.53
N VAL A 98 16.90 -2.72 -13.34
CA VAL A 98 17.05 -3.41 -14.63
C VAL A 98 16.98 -2.34 -15.73
N GLU A 99 18.14 -1.82 -16.13
CA GLU A 99 18.23 -0.69 -17.07
C GLU A 99 17.62 -1.02 -18.44
N SER A 100 17.72 -2.28 -18.88
CA SER A 100 17.06 -2.76 -20.11
C SER A 100 15.53 -2.81 -20.04
N LYS A 101 14.94 -2.65 -18.85
CA LYS A 101 13.50 -2.57 -18.61
C LYS A 101 13.06 -1.22 -18.04
N THR A 102 13.96 -0.23 -18.04
CA THR A 102 13.68 1.13 -17.60
C THR A 102 13.70 2.05 -18.80
N PHE A 103 12.58 2.72 -19.07
CA PHE A 103 12.39 3.52 -20.27
C PHE A 103 11.92 4.93 -19.91
N ILE A 104 12.28 5.89 -20.75
CA ILE A 104 11.69 7.23 -20.75
C ILE A 104 10.78 7.30 -21.97
N CYS A 105 9.49 7.61 -21.77
CA CYS A 105 8.54 7.79 -22.86
C CYS A 105 8.40 9.27 -23.20
N THR A 106 8.94 9.69 -24.34
CA THR A 106 8.78 11.02 -24.94
C THR A 106 7.83 10.97 -26.12
N LYS A 107 7.39 12.14 -26.61
CA LYS A 107 6.53 12.20 -27.81
C LYS A 107 7.30 11.88 -29.10
N ASP A 108 8.59 12.20 -29.11
CA ASP A 108 9.52 11.98 -30.22
C ASP A 108 10.36 10.72 -29.95
#